data_AF-W7KIB2-F1
#
_entry.id   AF-W7KIB2-F1
#
_cell.length_a   1.000
_cell.length_b   1.000
_cell.length_c   1.000
_cell.angle_alpha   90.00
_cell.angle_beta   90.00
_cell.angle_gamma   90.00
#
_symmetry.space_group_name_H-M   'P 1'
#
loop_
_entity.id
_entity.type
_entity.pdbx_description
1 polymer ?
#
loop_
_entity_poly.entity_id
_entity_poly.type
_entity_poly.pdbx_seq_one_letter_code
_entity_poly.pdbx_strand_id
1 'polypeptide(L)'
;MLPDFLLSVPFLNKLESVRLDDEDLSVEQLPQLLKLSGAKEVYWRLNSRIVGPDGTYIRAKGEGDEVIVKTPLKVKSIPWSFGKLNERALVSLVQDLIPSGEGESYLNPSPWPRGSLKPGEVIEERREEKEELQNSLSVNTRYFNPDFVFLNPLFVEVSKEPANSPFICVELKQAFCFVSSSPIETSFENGRVKVEGKGVLMVKGDNWREVKPYKLSWDLSNPLVRLDFKPKYNVSLYRLEPASIVPFFLDYAQGELTLALVNLSESPVISTVYITARITEAEIVDESEKVVPEFDRVRIPFRRWGIHVLKLKVRRLIEQYLRKRII
;
A
#
# COMPACT_ATOMS: atom_id res chain seq x y z
N MET A 1 8.00 -1.73 19.79
CA MET A 1 9.32 -1.48 19.13
C MET A 1 9.50 -2.33 17.86
N LEU A 2 8.85 -3.49 17.73
CA LEU A 2 8.79 -4.30 16.49
C LEU A 2 8.02 -3.68 15.29
N PRO A 3 6.99 -2.83 15.47
CA PRO A 3 6.23 -2.28 14.34
C PRO A 3 7.11 -1.48 13.37
N ASP A 4 7.90 -0.52 13.84
CA ASP A 4 8.70 0.32 12.95
C ASP A 4 9.74 -0.48 12.13
N PHE A 5 10.28 -1.56 12.74
CA PHE A 5 11.23 -2.44 12.09
C PHE A 5 10.60 -3.30 10.98
N LEU A 6 9.48 -3.96 11.28
CA LEU A 6 8.76 -4.81 10.32
C LEU A 6 8.13 -4.01 9.17
N LEU A 7 7.89 -2.71 9.38
CA LEU A 7 7.16 -1.85 8.45
C LEU A 7 8.06 -1.00 7.55
N SER A 8 9.39 -1.00 7.77
CA SER A 8 10.33 -0.16 7.01
C SER A 8 10.71 -0.77 5.65
N VAL A 9 11.00 -2.08 5.57
CA VAL A 9 11.03 -2.90 4.33
C VAL A 9 10.89 -4.39 4.74
N PRO A 10 9.70 -5.01 4.66
CA PRO A 10 9.42 -6.26 5.37
C PRO A 10 10.21 -7.50 4.93
N PHE A 11 10.93 -7.48 3.79
CA PHE A 11 11.54 -8.68 3.18
C PHE A 11 13.07 -8.63 3.03
N LEU A 12 13.76 -7.60 3.55
CA LEU A 12 15.23 -7.51 3.49
C LEU A 12 15.94 -7.96 4.77
N ASN A 13 15.23 -8.01 5.90
CA ASN A 13 15.82 -8.37 7.19
C ASN A 13 15.38 -9.77 7.59
N LYS A 14 16.27 -10.76 7.43
CA LYS A 14 16.06 -12.11 7.95
C LYS A 14 16.06 -12.07 9.47
N LEU A 15 14.89 -12.11 10.08
CA LEU A 15 14.75 -12.26 11.52
C LEU A 15 14.96 -13.74 11.88
N GLU A 16 16.01 -14.09 12.61
CA GLU A 16 16.18 -15.48 13.04
C GLU A 16 15.21 -15.82 14.18
N SER A 17 15.08 -14.92 15.16
CA SER A 17 14.19 -15.08 16.31
C SER A 17 13.49 -13.78 16.66
N VAL A 18 12.20 -13.85 16.99
CA VAL A 18 11.36 -12.73 17.40
C VAL A 18 10.64 -13.06 18.69
N ARG A 19 10.68 -12.16 19.68
CA ARG A 19 9.89 -12.27 20.91
C ARG A 19 8.79 -11.22 20.90
N LEU A 20 7.55 -11.67 20.97
CA LEU A 20 6.35 -10.85 20.94
C LEU A 20 5.86 -10.53 22.35
N ASP A 21 5.26 -9.36 22.51
CA ASP A 21 4.39 -9.02 23.63
C ASP A 21 2.91 -8.92 23.19
N ASP A 22 2.02 -8.65 24.14
CA ASP A 22 0.58 -8.51 23.86
C ASP A 22 0.29 -7.26 22.99
N GLU A 23 1.19 -6.27 22.97
CA GLU A 23 1.06 -5.05 22.17
C GLU A 23 1.40 -5.28 20.69
N ASP A 24 2.35 -6.16 20.38
CA ASP A 24 2.69 -6.54 19.01
C ASP A 24 1.52 -7.26 18.33
N LEU A 25 0.75 -8.04 19.10
CA LEU A 25 -0.46 -8.72 18.62
C LEU A 25 -1.61 -7.77 18.29
N SER A 26 -1.48 -6.47 18.53
CA SER A 26 -2.40 -5.47 17.99
C SER A 26 -2.18 -5.18 16.50
N VAL A 27 -1.08 -5.62 15.89
CA VAL A 27 -0.89 -5.49 14.44
C VAL A 27 -1.67 -6.62 13.75
N GLU A 28 -2.69 -6.26 12.97
CA GLU A 28 -3.59 -7.20 12.32
C GLU A 28 -2.82 -8.15 11.38
N GLN A 29 -1.92 -7.59 10.58
CA GLN A 29 -1.12 -8.30 9.59
C GLN A 29 0.14 -8.97 10.16
N LEU A 30 0.32 -8.98 11.49
CA LEU A 30 1.55 -9.48 12.11
C LEU A 30 1.99 -10.86 11.59
N PRO A 31 1.11 -11.87 11.46
CA PRO A 31 1.55 -13.19 11.00
C PRO A 31 2.14 -13.18 9.59
N GLN A 32 1.58 -12.36 8.69
CA GLN A 32 2.07 -12.24 7.32
C GLN A 32 3.39 -11.45 7.28
N LEU A 33 3.48 -10.36 8.03
CA LEU A 33 4.72 -9.57 8.17
C LEU A 33 5.88 -10.40 8.74
N LEU A 34 5.62 -11.25 9.74
CA LEU A 34 6.63 -12.14 10.31
C LEU A 34 7.09 -13.22 9.32
N LYS A 35 6.18 -13.76 8.49
CA LYS A 35 6.60 -14.67 7.40
C LYS A 35 7.44 -13.97 6.34
N LEU A 36 7.05 -12.77 5.93
CA LEU A 36 7.77 -11.98 4.92
C LEU A 36 9.18 -11.60 5.37
N SER A 37 9.36 -11.32 6.68
CA SER A 37 10.68 -11.09 7.29
C SER A 37 11.50 -12.36 7.52
N GLY A 38 10.97 -13.54 7.14
CA GLY A 38 11.67 -14.81 7.30
C GLY A 38 11.87 -15.22 8.76
N ALA A 39 11.01 -14.76 9.68
CA ALA A 39 11.03 -15.13 11.09
C ALA A 39 10.98 -16.65 11.26
N LYS A 40 12.08 -17.26 11.72
CA LYS A 40 12.15 -18.72 11.92
C LYS A 40 11.58 -19.15 13.26
N GLU A 41 11.91 -18.40 14.31
CA GLU A 41 11.44 -18.68 15.66
C GLU A 41 10.66 -17.49 16.22
N VAL A 42 9.41 -17.73 16.59
CA VAL A 42 8.57 -16.73 17.26
C VAL A 42 8.29 -17.19 18.69
N TYR A 43 8.46 -16.29 19.66
CA TYR A 43 8.23 -16.55 21.07
C TYR A 43 7.13 -15.61 21.59
N TRP A 44 6.21 -16.13 22.39
CA TRP A 44 5.19 -15.34 23.08
C TRP A 44 4.85 -16.01 24.42
N ARG A 45 4.09 -15.33 25.29
CA ARG A 45 3.75 -15.83 26.64
C ARG A 45 3.15 -17.24 26.61
N LEU A 46 2.23 -17.49 25.69
CA LEU A 46 1.55 -18.78 25.55
C LEU A 46 2.03 -19.49 24.29
N ASN A 47 2.10 -20.81 24.36
CA ASN A 47 2.25 -21.63 23.16
C ASN A 47 1.02 -21.40 22.26
N SER A 48 1.21 -20.89 21.04
CA SER A 48 0.06 -20.43 20.25
C SER A 48 0.20 -20.54 18.74
N ARG A 49 -0.95 -20.69 18.09
CA ARG A 49 -1.14 -20.48 16.66
C ARG A 49 -1.81 -19.12 16.44
N ILE A 50 -1.02 -18.15 15.99
CA ILE A 50 -1.50 -16.76 15.78
C ILE A 50 -1.93 -16.62 14.32
N VAL A 51 -3.17 -16.20 14.08
CA VAL A 51 -3.84 -16.17 12.78
C VAL A 51 -4.23 -14.74 12.38
N GLY A 52 -3.82 -14.33 11.18
CA GLY A 52 -4.10 -13.01 10.59
C GLY A 52 -5.41 -12.95 9.80
N PRO A 53 -5.79 -11.76 9.32
CA PRO A 53 -7.06 -11.52 8.62
C PRO A 53 -7.15 -12.28 7.28
N ASP A 54 -6.02 -12.49 6.61
CA ASP A 54 -5.89 -13.22 5.34
C ASP A 54 -5.89 -14.76 5.51
N GLY A 55 -5.88 -15.23 6.77
CA GLY A 55 -5.78 -16.65 7.12
C GLY A 55 -4.33 -17.17 7.22
N THR A 56 -3.33 -16.32 7.02
CA THR A 56 -1.93 -16.67 7.34
C THR A 56 -1.80 -16.91 8.84
N TYR A 57 -1.00 -17.89 9.21
CA TYR A 57 -0.68 -18.15 10.62
C TYR A 57 0.80 -18.40 10.84
N ILE A 58 1.25 -18.07 12.04
CA ILE A 58 2.55 -18.43 12.59
C ILE A 58 2.36 -19.27 13.87
N ARG A 59 3.41 -19.98 14.30
CA ARG A 59 3.45 -20.67 15.60
C ARG A 59 4.41 -19.93 16.52
N ALA A 60 3.94 -19.57 17.71
CA ALA A 60 4.76 -18.98 18.75
C ALA A 60 5.02 -20.00 19.86
N LYS A 61 6.28 -20.15 20.25
CA LYS A 61 6.71 -20.97 21.39
C LYS A 61 6.45 -20.21 22.69
N GLY A 62 5.81 -20.86 23.65
CA GLY A 62 5.49 -20.29 24.95
C GLY A 62 5.09 -21.37 25.95
N GLU A 63 4.46 -20.96 27.06
CA GLU A 63 4.02 -21.88 28.10
C GLU A 63 2.67 -22.55 27.76
N GLY A 64 2.48 -23.78 28.23
CA GLY A 64 1.19 -24.50 28.18
C GLY A 64 0.83 -25.17 26.85
N ASP A 65 -0.43 -25.61 26.77
CA ASP A 65 -1.01 -26.21 25.56
C ASP A 65 -1.20 -25.17 24.44
N GLU A 66 -1.20 -25.62 23.18
CA GLU A 66 -1.36 -24.72 22.04
C GLU A 66 -2.75 -24.05 22.04
N VAL A 67 -2.78 -22.72 22.08
CA VAL A 67 -4.01 -21.92 21.91
C VAL A 67 -4.06 -21.28 20.53
N ILE A 68 -5.26 -21.08 19.98
CA ILE A 68 -5.44 -20.34 18.72
C ILE A 68 -5.77 -18.88 19.06
N VAL A 69 -4.97 -17.96 18.52
CA VAL A 69 -5.13 -16.51 18.72
C VAL A 69 -5.37 -15.84 17.39
N LYS A 70 -6.34 -14.93 17.33
CA LYS A 70 -6.61 -14.12 16.14
C LYS A 70 -6.08 -12.70 16.37
N THR A 71 -5.39 -12.13 15.39
CA THR A 71 -5.01 -10.70 15.41
C THR A 71 -6.14 -9.83 14.83
N PRO A 72 -6.34 -8.61 15.35
CA PRO A 72 -5.60 -8.02 16.47
C PRO A 72 -6.13 -8.54 17.82
N LEU A 73 -5.24 -8.70 18.81
CA LEU A 73 -5.65 -9.06 20.18
C LEU A 73 -6.45 -7.93 20.84
N LYS A 74 -6.03 -6.69 20.59
CA LYS A 74 -6.73 -5.46 20.97
C LYS A 74 -6.65 -4.49 19.80
N VAL A 75 -7.82 -4.02 19.35
CA VAL A 75 -7.90 -2.93 18.36
C VAL A 75 -7.31 -1.68 19.00
N LYS A 76 -6.22 -1.18 18.42
CA LYS A 76 -5.61 0.10 18.78
C LYS A 76 -5.08 0.74 17.50
N SER A 77 -5.02 2.06 17.49
CA SER A 77 -4.37 2.78 16.42
C SER A 77 -2.85 2.63 16.52
N ILE A 78 -2.23 2.18 15.43
CA ILE A 78 -0.78 2.07 15.29
C ILE A 78 -0.37 3.10 14.22
N PRO A 79 0.23 4.24 14.61
CA PRO A 79 0.59 5.30 13.67
C PRO A 79 1.51 4.77 12.57
N TRP A 80 1.00 4.66 11.35
CA TRP A 80 1.73 4.15 10.19
C TRP A 80 1.21 4.79 8.91
N SER A 81 2.10 5.09 7.96
CA SER A 81 1.71 5.57 6.64
C SER A 81 2.38 4.78 5.53
N PHE A 82 1.83 4.87 4.32
CA PHE A 82 2.49 4.33 3.15
C PHE A 82 3.87 4.97 2.99
N GLY A 83 4.89 4.13 2.80
CA GLY A 83 6.22 4.61 2.45
C GLY A 83 6.21 5.33 1.10
N LYS A 84 7.08 6.34 0.96
CA LYS A 84 7.38 6.93 -0.35
C LYS A 84 8.12 5.88 -1.18
N LEU A 85 7.64 5.61 -2.40
CA LEU A 85 8.33 4.73 -3.34
C LEU A 85 9.72 5.27 -3.68
N ASN A 86 10.67 4.37 -3.95
CA ASN A 86 12.02 4.74 -4.33
C ASN A 86 12.02 5.46 -5.68
N GLU A 87 12.10 6.78 -5.63
CA GLU A 87 12.08 7.65 -6.81
C GLU A 87 13.20 7.32 -7.80
N ARG A 88 14.39 6.96 -7.30
CA ARG A 88 15.52 6.57 -8.17
C ARG A 88 15.22 5.27 -8.92
N ALA A 89 14.63 4.29 -8.24
CA ALA A 89 14.23 3.03 -8.87
C ALA A 89 13.17 3.26 -9.95
N LEU A 90 12.19 4.12 -9.69
CA LEU A 90 11.18 4.50 -10.69
C LEU A 90 11.81 5.18 -11.92
N VAL A 91 12.71 6.14 -11.70
CA VAL A 91 13.43 6.84 -12.77
C VAL A 91 14.24 5.84 -13.61
N SER A 92 15.03 4.97 -12.97
CA SER A 92 15.82 3.94 -13.66
C SER A 92 14.94 2.97 -14.44
N LEU A 93 13.80 2.55 -13.88
CA LEU A 93 12.85 1.67 -14.54
C LEU A 93 12.28 2.31 -15.82
N VAL A 94 11.93 3.60 -15.77
CA VAL A 94 11.45 4.33 -16.96
C VAL A 94 12.56 4.44 -18.01
N GLN A 95 13.78 4.83 -17.61
CA GLN A 95 14.91 5.01 -18.54
C GLN A 95 15.28 3.72 -19.27
N ASP A 96 15.28 2.59 -18.56
CA ASP A 96 15.65 1.30 -19.13
C ASP A 96 14.58 0.77 -20.09
N LEU A 97 13.29 1.02 -19.81
CA LEU A 97 12.17 0.42 -20.53
C LEU A 97 11.57 1.30 -21.63
N ILE A 98 11.58 2.62 -21.46
CA ILE A 98 10.90 3.57 -22.36
C ILE A 98 11.96 4.40 -23.08
N PRO A 99 12.05 4.32 -24.42
CA PRO A 99 12.95 5.18 -25.20
C PRO A 99 12.63 6.66 -24.94
N SER A 100 13.66 7.43 -24.63
CA SER A 100 13.53 8.86 -24.30
C SER A 100 14.59 9.70 -25.01
N GLY A 101 14.33 11.01 -25.09
CA GLY A 101 15.26 12.03 -25.56
C GLY A 101 15.39 13.17 -24.55
N GLU A 102 16.04 14.26 -24.96
CA GLU A 102 16.19 15.47 -24.14
C GLU A 102 14.84 16.13 -23.85
N GLY A 103 14.67 16.63 -22.63
CA GLY A 103 13.46 17.33 -22.18
C GLY A 103 13.10 16.98 -20.74
N GLU A 104 11.94 17.42 -20.28
CA GLU A 104 11.41 17.09 -18.96
C GLU A 104 10.04 16.43 -19.08
N SER A 105 9.73 15.51 -18.18
CA SER A 105 8.43 14.87 -18.09
C SER A 105 8.08 14.50 -16.63
N TYR A 106 6.88 13.99 -16.43
CA TYR A 106 6.33 13.61 -15.13
C TYR A 106 5.71 12.22 -15.22
N LEU A 107 6.07 11.34 -14.29
CA LEU A 107 5.45 10.03 -14.11
C LEU A 107 4.34 10.13 -13.07
N ASN A 108 3.17 9.56 -13.37
CA ASN A 108 2.17 9.22 -12.36
C ASN A 108 2.51 7.85 -11.73
N PRO A 109 3.12 7.80 -10.53
CA PRO A 109 3.44 6.52 -9.91
C PRO A 109 2.18 5.85 -9.34
N SER A 110 1.01 6.50 -9.35
CA SER A 110 -0.21 5.93 -8.76
C SER A 110 -0.69 4.71 -9.55
N PRO A 111 -1.16 3.65 -8.85
CA PRO A 111 -1.91 2.58 -9.52
C PRO A 111 -3.30 3.06 -9.97
N TRP A 112 -3.69 4.29 -9.63
CA TRP A 112 -4.96 4.91 -9.99
C TRP A 112 -4.80 6.13 -10.91
N PRO A 113 -5.89 6.55 -11.58
CA PRO A 113 -5.90 7.83 -12.27
C PRO A 113 -5.81 9.02 -11.31
N ARG A 114 -5.12 10.09 -11.75
CA ARG A 114 -5.05 11.41 -11.10
C ARG A 114 -5.44 12.50 -12.10
N GLY A 115 -6.62 13.09 -11.94
CA GLY A 115 -7.19 13.97 -12.96
C GLY A 115 -7.28 13.26 -14.31
N SER A 116 -6.62 13.80 -15.34
CA SER A 116 -6.55 13.18 -16.67
C SER A 116 -5.46 12.11 -16.81
N LEU A 117 -4.55 11.96 -15.85
CA LEU A 117 -3.43 11.01 -15.92
C LEU A 117 -3.89 9.58 -15.64
N LYS A 118 -3.55 8.65 -16.54
CA LYS A 118 -3.73 7.21 -16.34
C LYS A 118 -2.67 6.66 -15.37
N PRO A 119 -2.91 5.48 -14.76
CA PRO A 119 -1.92 4.81 -13.91
C PRO A 119 -0.60 4.59 -14.66
N GLY A 120 0.52 4.90 -14.02
CA GLY A 120 1.86 4.72 -14.60
C GLY A 120 2.19 5.60 -15.82
N GLU A 121 1.31 6.52 -16.21
CA GLU A 121 1.53 7.35 -17.40
C GLU A 121 2.68 8.34 -17.21
N VAL A 122 3.47 8.53 -18.27
CA VAL A 122 4.52 9.55 -18.34
C VAL A 122 4.10 10.65 -19.32
N ILE A 123 4.06 11.91 -18.88
CA ILE A 123 3.62 13.05 -19.69
C ILE A 123 4.58 14.25 -19.58
N GLU A 124 4.52 15.16 -20.55
CA GLU A 124 5.39 16.35 -20.58
C GLU A 124 4.92 17.51 -19.69
N GLU A 125 3.60 17.71 -19.57
CA GLU A 125 3.05 18.89 -18.89
C GLU A 125 2.51 18.57 -17.49
N ARG A 126 2.97 19.30 -16.48
CA ARG A 126 2.43 19.22 -15.12
C ARG A 126 1.01 19.80 -15.10
N ARG A 127 -0.01 18.94 -15.04
CA ARG A 127 -1.38 19.33 -14.68
C ARG A 127 -1.60 19.04 -13.22
N GLU A 128 -1.24 20.00 -12.36
CA GLU A 128 -1.59 19.91 -10.95
C GLU A 128 -2.95 20.53 -10.69
N GLU A 129 -3.88 19.70 -10.24
CA GLU A 129 -5.00 20.18 -9.46
C GLU A 129 -4.44 20.52 -8.07
N LYS A 130 -4.50 21.80 -7.69
CA LYS A 130 -4.14 22.22 -6.33
C LYS A 130 -5.26 21.82 -5.39
N GLU A 131 -5.01 20.83 -4.55
CA GLU A 131 -5.86 20.54 -3.40
C GLU A 131 -5.60 21.57 -2.29
N GLU A 132 -6.67 22.09 -1.68
CA GLU A 132 -6.56 22.96 -0.51
C GLU A 132 -6.24 22.13 0.73
N LEU A 133 -4.95 21.99 1.03
CA LEU A 133 -4.45 21.31 2.21
C LEU A 133 -4.44 22.25 3.43
N GLN A 134 -4.93 21.78 4.56
CA GLN A 134 -4.98 22.54 5.82
C GLN A 134 -4.27 21.79 6.94
N ASN A 135 -3.59 22.49 7.86
CA ASN A 135 -2.89 21.81 8.96
C ASN A 135 -3.80 21.46 10.16
N SER A 136 -4.97 22.09 10.22
CA SER A 136 -5.97 21.83 11.25
C SER A 136 -7.35 22.02 10.66
N LEU A 137 -8.25 21.10 10.99
CA LEU A 137 -9.65 21.14 10.55
C LEU A 137 -10.54 20.80 11.74
N SER A 138 -11.67 21.49 11.84
CA SER A 138 -12.69 21.24 12.86
C SER A 138 -14.05 21.19 12.18
N VAL A 139 -14.72 20.04 12.29
CA VAL A 139 -15.97 19.76 11.59
C VAL A 139 -17.02 19.25 12.58
N ASN A 140 -18.20 19.85 12.55
CA ASN A 140 -19.34 19.34 13.29
C ASN A 140 -20.11 18.32 12.44
N THR A 141 -19.87 17.03 12.68
CA THR A 141 -20.58 15.92 12.03
C THR A 141 -22.00 15.73 12.58
N ARG A 142 -22.25 16.21 13.80
CA ARG A 142 -23.47 15.94 14.59
C ARG A 142 -23.73 14.46 14.87
N TYR A 143 -22.73 13.61 14.72
CA TYR A 143 -22.85 12.19 15.04
C TYR A 143 -22.65 11.94 16.53
N PHE A 144 -23.35 10.93 17.04
CA PHE A 144 -23.12 10.41 18.37
C PHE A 144 -22.78 8.93 18.22
N ASN A 145 -21.67 8.49 18.82
CA ASN A 145 -21.13 7.13 18.68
C ASN A 145 -20.95 6.64 17.22
N PRO A 146 -20.26 7.41 16.34
CA PRO A 146 -19.97 6.97 14.97
C PRO A 146 -18.94 5.82 14.94
N ASP A 147 -18.80 5.21 13.78
CA ASP A 147 -17.64 4.36 13.48
C ASP A 147 -16.46 5.21 13.02
N PHE A 148 -15.27 4.88 13.51
CA PHE A 148 -14.00 5.44 13.06
C PHE A 148 -13.28 4.42 12.20
N VAL A 149 -13.10 4.74 10.92
CA VAL A 149 -12.39 3.89 9.97
C VAL A 149 -11.01 4.49 9.71
N PHE A 150 -9.96 3.73 9.92
CA PHE A 150 -8.58 4.23 9.84
C PHE A 150 -7.62 3.18 9.29
N LEU A 151 -6.40 3.62 8.96
CA LEU A 151 -5.33 2.75 8.48
C LEU A 151 -4.46 2.31 9.65
N ASN A 152 -4.46 1.01 9.90
CA ASN A 152 -3.38 0.34 10.58
C ASN A 152 -2.39 -0.22 9.53
N PRO A 153 -1.20 -0.70 9.94
CA PRO A 153 -0.21 -1.19 9.00
C PRO A 153 -0.76 -2.23 8.02
N LEU A 154 -0.95 -1.81 6.76
CA LEU A 154 -1.47 -2.62 5.65
C LEU A 154 -2.86 -3.24 5.92
N PHE A 155 -3.68 -2.61 6.78
CA PHE A 155 -5.04 -3.05 7.10
C PHE A 155 -5.95 -1.86 7.41
N VAL A 156 -7.19 -1.87 6.88
CA VAL A 156 -8.19 -0.84 7.21
C VAL A 156 -9.04 -1.35 8.37
N GLU A 157 -8.97 -0.66 9.50
CA GLU A 157 -9.58 -1.06 10.76
C GLU A 157 -10.80 -0.18 11.09
N VAL A 158 -11.73 -0.72 11.89
CA VAL A 158 -12.92 0.00 12.36
C VAL A 158 -12.98 -0.03 13.89
N SER A 159 -13.13 1.14 14.51
CA SER A 159 -13.24 1.29 15.96
C SER A 159 -14.40 2.21 16.36
N LYS A 160 -14.78 2.16 17.63
CA LYS A 160 -15.67 3.15 18.28
C LYS A 160 -14.92 4.32 18.89
N GLU A 161 -13.59 4.26 18.90
CA GLU A 161 -12.72 5.31 19.41
C GLU A 161 -11.94 5.98 18.27
N PRO A 162 -11.66 7.29 18.36
CA PRO A 162 -10.82 7.97 17.39
C PRO A 162 -9.40 7.38 17.36
N ALA A 163 -8.74 7.53 16.21
CA ALA A 163 -7.44 6.93 15.93
C ALA A 163 -6.47 7.94 15.31
N ASN A 164 -5.17 7.73 15.54
CA ASN A 164 -4.10 8.51 14.93
C ASN A 164 -3.54 7.75 13.73
N SER A 165 -3.93 8.17 12.53
CA SER A 165 -3.66 7.44 11.29
C SER A 165 -3.56 8.43 10.13
N PRO A 166 -2.90 8.09 9.02
CA PRO A 166 -2.78 8.97 7.87
C PRO A 166 -4.12 9.23 7.19
N PHE A 167 -5.15 8.43 7.50
CA PHE A 167 -6.52 8.87 7.33
C PHE A 167 -7.42 8.42 8.49
N ILE A 168 -8.48 9.17 8.72
CA ILE A 168 -9.60 8.75 9.55
C ILE A 168 -10.91 9.16 8.89
N CYS A 169 -11.86 8.23 8.80
CA CYS A 169 -13.22 8.53 8.39
C CYS A 169 -14.15 8.36 9.59
N VAL A 170 -14.99 9.37 9.82
CA VAL A 170 -16.06 9.33 10.81
C VAL A 170 -17.35 9.02 10.07
N GLU A 171 -17.89 7.83 10.30
CA GLU A 171 -18.99 7.27 9.51
C GLU A 171 -20.20 6.93 10.40
N LEU A 172 -21.39 7.32 9.94
CA LEU A 172 -22.67 6.89 10.54
C LEU A 172 -23.80 6.93 9.51
N LYS A 173 -24.06 8.11 8.95
CA LYS A 173 -25.00 8.30 7.81
C LYS A 173 -24.25 8.55 6.49
N GLN A 174 -23.13 9.23 6.60
CA GLN A 174 -22.18 9.56 5.54
C GLN A 174 -20.78 9.43 6.15
N ALA A 175 -19.76 9.34 5.30
CA ALA A 175 -18.37 9.35 5.74
C ALA A 175 -17.78 10.76 5.64
N PHE A 176 -17.18 11.24 6.73
CA PHE A 176 -16.31 12.41 6.75
C PHE A 176 -14.87 11.92 6.88
N CYS A 177 -14.12 11.91 5.79
CA CYS A 177 -12.76 11.42 5.73
C CYS A 177 -11.75 12.57 5.77
N PHE A 178 -10.81 12.48 6.70
CA PHE A 178 -9.66 13.36 6.83
C PHE A 178 -8.42 12.56 6.44
N VAL A 179 -7.64 13.09 5.50
CA VAL A 179 -6.57 12.34 4.83
C VAL A 179 -5.29 13.18 4.78
N SER A 180 -4.16 12.54 5.04
CA SER A 180 -2.81 13.11 4.95
C SER A 180 -1.82 12.05 4.43
N SER A 181 -0.60 12.49 4.13
CA SER A 181 0.56 11.62 3.85
C SER A 181 1.21 11.04 5.12
N SER A 182 0.87 11.58 6.29
CA SER A 182 1.41 11.15 7.59
C SER A 182 0.28 11.02 8.63
N PRO A 183 0.46 10.23 9.70
CA PRO A 183 -0.52 10.15 10.77
C PRO A 183 -0.99 11.52 11.28
N ILE A 184 -2.31 11.69 11.39
CA ILE A 184 -2.93 12.90 11.94
C ILE A 184 -3.47 12.61 13.34
N GLU A 185 -3.40 13.61 14.22
CA GLU A 185 -4.00 13.54 15.54
C GLU A 185 -5.49 13.82 15.43
N THR A 186 -6.32 12.98 16.06
CA THR A 186 -7.77 13.13 16.01
C THR A 186 -8.38 13.17 17.41
N SER A 187 -9.27 14.13 17.62
CA SER A 187 -10.16 14.15 18.79
C SER A 187 -11.61 14.24 18.36
N PHE A 188 -12.48 13.58 19.12
CA PHE A 188 -13.92 13.57 18.88
C PHE A 188 -14.67 13.85 20.18
N GLU A 189 -15.49 14.90 20.16
CA GLU A 189 -16.28 15.29 21.31
C GLU A 189 -17.62 15.85 20.85
N ASN A 190 -18.72 15.31 21.38
CA ASN A 190 -20.08 15.82 21.15
C ASN A 190 -20.44 16.05 19.67
N GLY A 191 -20.06 15.10 18.79
CA GLY A 191 -20.31 15.18 17.35
C GLY A 191 -19.39 16.11 16.57
N ARG A 192 -18.40 16.72 17.22
CA ARG A 192 -17.35 17.49 16.57
C ARG A 192 -16.08 16.67 16.47
N VAL A 193 -15.53 16.61 15.26
CA VAL A 193 -14.21 16.05 14.96
C VAL A 193 -13.24 17.21 14.84
N LYS A 194 -12.10 17.13 15.53
CA LYS A 194 -10.94 17.99 15.28
C LYS A 194 -9.78 17.13 14.85
N VAL A 195 -9.12 17.53 13.77
CA VAL A 195 -7.91 16.88 13.27
C VAL A 195 -6.77 17.89 13.17
N GLU A 196 -5.58 17.45 13.55
CA GLU A 196 -4.34 18.23 13.46
C GLU A 196 -3.25 17.38 12.80
N GLY A 197 -2.56 17.93 11.82
CA GLY A 197 -1.55 17.20 11.07
C GLY A 197 -0.97 18.01 9.92
N LYS A 198 0.02 17.47 9.24
CA LYS A 198 0.64 18.14 8.08
C LYS A 198 -0.21 17.92 6.83
N GLY A 199 -0.73 19.00 6.24
CA GLY A 199 -1.42 18.96 4.95
C GLY A 199 -2.59 17.96 4.92
N VAL A 200 -3.65 18.28 5.65
CA VAL A 200 -4.87 17.48 5.75
C VAL A 200 -5.88 17.91 4.69
N LEU A 201 -6.41 16.92 3.97
CA LEU A 201 -7.52 17.03 3.04
C LEU A 201 -8.80 16.48 3.71
N MET A 202 -9.93 17.16 3.55
CA MET A 202 -11.25 16.62 3.95
C MET A 202 -12.06 16.26 2.71
N VAL A 203 -12.56 15.03 2.67
CA VAL A 203 -13.48 14.53 1.64
C VAL A 203 -14.71 13.94 2.31
N LYS A 204 -15.87 14.06 1.65
CA LYS A 204 -17.13 13.48 2.10
C LYS A 204 -17.68 12.54 1.03
N GLY A 205 -18.37 11.49 1.46
CA GLY A 205 -19.07 10.56 0.56
C GLY A 205 -20.12 9.76 1.33
N ASP A 206 -20.81 8.84 0.67
CA ASP A 206 -21.84 8.05 1.33
C ASP A 206 -21.24 7.05 2.33
N ASN A 207 -20.04 6.53 2.04
CA ASN A 207 -19.25 5.68 2.94
C ASN A 207 -17.76 5.76 2.60
N TRP A 208 -16.90 5.27 3.50
CA TRP A 208 -15.45 5.29 3.31
C TRP A 208 -14.98 4.48 2.09
N ARG A 209 -15.70 3.41 1.71
CA ARG A 209 -15.33 2.55 0.57
C ARG A 209 -15.51 3.26 -0.76
N GLU A 210 -16.49 4.16 -0.86
CA GLU A 210 -16.68 5.05 -1.99
C GLU A 210 -15.57 6.11 -2.07
N VAL A 211 -15.29 6.76 -0.93
CA VAL A 211 -14.27 7.81 -0.83
C VAL A 211 -12.85 7.27 -1.10
N LYS A 212 -12.57 6.02 -0.71
CA LYS A 212 -11.27 5.35 -0.82
C LYS A 212 -10.13 6.20 -0.20
N PRO A 213 -10.21 6.51 1.10
CA PRO A 213 -9.24 7.40 1.76
C PRO A 213 -7.80 6.85 1.71
N TYR A 214 -7.63 5.52 1.65
CA TYR A 214 -6.33 4.88 1.45
C TYR A 214 -5.67 5.27 0.12
N LYS A 215 -6.45 5.45 -0.96
CA LYS A 215 -5.94 5.91 -2.26
C LYS A 215 -5.41 7.34 -2.12
N LEU A 216 -6.20 8.22 -1.51
CA LEU A 216 -5.83 9.62 -1.31
C LEU A 216 -4.57 9.75 -0.43
N SER A 217 -4.50 8.99 0.65
CA SER A 217 -3.32 8.97 1.53
C SER A 217 -2.07 8.46 0.81
N TRP A 218 -2.21 7.40 0.02
CA TRP A 218 -1.13 6.89 -0.83
C TRP A 218 -0.68 7.93 -1.84
N ASP A 219 -1.63 8.61 -2.49
CA ASP A 219 -1.35 9.62 -3.51
C ASP A 219 -0.59 10.83 -2.95
N LEU A 220 -1.00 11.31 -1.76
CA LEU A 220 -0.30 12.37 -1.03
C LEU A 220 1.12 11.98 -0.60
N SER A 221 1.34 10.69 -0.30
CA SER A 221 2.66 10.16 0.08
C SER A 221 3.59 9.95 -1.14
N ASN A 222 2.99 9.76 -2.33
CA ASN A 222 3.69 9.43 -3.57
C ASN A 222 3.32 10.41 -4.68
N PRO A 223 3.80 11.68 -4.64
CA PRO A 223 3.49 12.68 -5.65
C PRO A 223 4.01 12.29 -7.04
N LEU A 224 3.66 13.09 -8.07
CA LEU A 224 4.22 12.89 -9.41
C LEU A 224 5.76 12.95 -9.36
N VAL A 225 6.42 12.04 -10.08
CA VAL A 225 7.88 11.97 -10.14
C VAL A 225 8.35 12.76 -11.35
N ARG A 226 9.23 13.75 -11.14
CA ARG A 226 9.84 14.51 -12.23
C ARG A 226 10.94 13.67 -12.88
N LEU A 227 11.00 13.71 -14.21
CA LEU A 227 11.98 13.01 -15.03
C LEU A 227 12.74 14.03 -15.87
N ASP A 228 14.08 13.91 -15.88
CA ASP A 228 14.98 14.78 -16.67
C ASP A 228 15.16 14.27 -18.12
N PHE A 229 14.14 13.62 -18.66
CA PHE A 229 14.08 13.18 -20.04
C PHE A 229 12.63 13.14 -20.51
N LYS A 230 12.44 13.15 -21.82
CA LYS A 230 11.12 13.11 -22.47
C LYS A 230 10.91 11.75 -23.14
N PRO A 231 9.87 10.98 -22.79
CA PRO A 231 9.59 9.72 -23.46
C PRO A 231 9.19 9.98 -24.93
N LYS A 232 9.59 9.08 -25.83
CA LYS A 232 9.21 9.15 -27.25
C LYS A 232 7.70 8.97 -27.47
N TYR A 233 7.02 8.31 -26.55
CA TYR A 233 5.61 7.96 -26.61
C TYR A 233 4.95 8.14 -25.24
N ASN A 234 3.71 8.62 -25.21
CA ASN A 234 2.88 8.59 -24.01
C ASN A 234 2.43 7.16 -23.77
N VAL A 235 3.07 6.49 -22.80
CA VAL A 235 2.79 5.10 -22.44
C VAL A 235 2.68 4.99 -20.92
N SER A 236 1.90 4.02 -20.46
CA SER A 236 1.84 3.64 -19.04
C SER A 236 3.00 2.71 -18.74
N LEU A 237 3.88 3.08 -17.81
CA LEU A 237 4.97 2.25 -17.32
C LEU A 237 4.44 0.95 -16.74
N TYR A 238 3.42 1.05 -15.89
CA TYR A 238 2.78 -0.08 -15.26
C TYR A 238 1.33 0.22 -14.88
N ARG A 239 0.53 -0.83 -14.72
CA ARG A 239 -0.86 -0.76 -14.25
C ARG A 239 -1.18 -1.98 -13.40
N LEU A 240 -1.89 -1.77 -12.30
CA LEU A 240 -2.37 -2.82 -11.41
C LEU A 240 -3.89 -2.93 -11.52
N GLU A 241 -4.40 -4.13 -11.78
CA GLU A 241 -5.83 -4.43 -11.75
C GLU A 241 -6.07 -5.59 -10.80
N PRO A 242 -7.13 -5.60 -9.96
CA PRO A 242 -8.07 -4.51 -9.72
C PRO A 242 -7.44 -3.37 -8.88
N ALA A 243 -8.17 -2.26 -8.78
CA ALA A 243 -7.77 -1.06 -8.05
C ALA A 243 -7.60 -1.25 -6.52
N SER A 244 -7.95 -2.41 -5.95
CA SER A 244 -7.69 -2.73 -4.54
C SER A 244 -6.26 -3.20 -4.27
N ILE A 245 -5.48 -3.48 -5.32
CA ILE A 245 -4.09 -3.91 -5.21
C ILE A 245 -3.20 -2.68 -5.18
N VAL A 246 -2.52 -2.48 -4.06
CA VAL A 246 -1.74 -1.28 -3.76
C VAL A 246 -0.27 -1.63 -3.60
N PRO A 247 0.64 -0.97 -4.32
CA PRO A 247 2.07 -1.15 -4.10
C PRO A 247 2.49 -0.32 -2.88
N PHE A 248 3.15 -0.95 -1.91
CA PHE A 248 3.74 -0.23 -0.77
C PHE A 248 5.28 -0.28 -0.79
N PHE A 249 5.85 -1.01 -1.75
CA PHE A 249 7.27 -1.00 -2.05
C PHE A 249 7.51 -1.24 -3.54
N LEU A 250 8.52 -0.56 -4.08
CA LEU A 250 9.03 -0.76 -5.43
C LEU A 250 10.54 -0.55 -5.42
N ASP A 251 11.27 -1.50 -5.99
CA ASP A 251 12.69 -1.37 -6.27
C ASP A 251 13.03 -1.94 -7.64
N TYR A 252 14.05 -1.38 -8.27
CA TYR A 252 14.46 -1.76 -9.61
C TYR A 252 15.96 -1.65 -9.77
N ALA A 253 16.57 -2.73 -10.27
CA ALA A 253 17.98 -2.76 -10.61
C ALA A 253 18.21 -3.67 -11.83
N GLN A 254 18.81 -3.11 -12.89
CA GLN A 254 19.37 -3.86 -14.02
C GLN A 254 18.41 -4.91 -14.65
N GLY A 255 17.15 -4.52 -14.86
CA GLY A 255 16.14 -5.44 -15.42
C GLY A 255 15.43 -6.32 -14.39
N GLU A 256 15.72 -6.21 -13.10
CA GLU A 256 14.95 -6.87 -12.04
C GLU A 256 14.08 -5.85 -11.31
N LEU A 257 12.76 -6.06 -11.35
CA LEU A 257 11.75 -5.26 -10.66
C LEU A 257 11.19 -6.05 -9.48
N THR A 258 11.27 -5.49 -8.27
CA THR A 258 10.65 -6.04 -7.07
C THR A 258 9.50 -5.15 -6.63
N LEU A 259 8.32 -5.74 -6.45
CA LEU A 259 7.10 -5.07 -6.00
C LEU A 259 6.57 -5.76 -4.75
N ALA A 260 6.28 -5.01 -3.69
CA ALA A 260 5.47 -5.52 -2.59
C ALA A 260 4.06 -4.94 -2.71
N LEU A 261 3.08 -5.82 -2.83
CA LEU A 261 1.69 -5.51 -3.15
C LEU A 261 0.79 -6.00 -2.03
N VAL A 262 -0.21 -5.20 -1.66
CA VAL A 262 -1.25 -5.58 -0.69
C VAL A 262 -2.62 -5.49 -1.35
N ASN A 263 -3.50 -6.45 -1.05
CA ASN A 263 -4.91 -6.38 -1.39
C ASN A 263 -5.71 -5.71 -0.28
N LEU A 264 -6.12 -4.45 -0.47
CA LEU A 264 -6.96 -3.74 0.51
C LEU A 264 -8.47 -4.04 0.38
N SER A 265 -8.82 -5.20 -0.16
CA SER A 265 -10.19 -5.70 -0.28
C SER A 265 -10.48 -6.77 0.78
N GLU A 266 -11.72 -6.79 1.25
CA GLU A 266 -12.28 -7.86 2.09
C GLU A 266 -12.51 -9.18 1.34
N SER A 267 -12.39 -9.15 0.00
CA SER A 267 -12.55 -10.31 -0.87
C SER A 267 -11.22 -10.72 -1.50
N PRO A 268 -11.01 -12.03 -1.74
CA PRO A 268 -9.91 -12.49 -2.59
C PRO A 268 -10.09 -11.97 -4.03
N VAL A 269 -8.99 -11.70 -4.71
CA VAL A 269 -8.98 -11.18 -6.08
C VAL A 269 -7.87 -11.83 -6.88
N ILE A 270 -8.03 -11.91 -8.21
CA ILE A 270 -6.90 -12.21 -9.11
C ILE A 270 -6.39 -10.88 -9.63
N SER A 271 -5.18 -10.51 -9.23
CA SER A 271 -4.52 -9.31 -9.72
C SER A 271 -3.86 -9.58 -11.06
N THR A 272 -3.94 -8.63 -11.99
CA THR A 272 -3.08 -8.58 -13.17
C THR A 272 -2.15 -7.37 -13.06
N VAL A 273 -0.85 -7.64 -13.03
CA VAL A 273 0.20 -6.62 -13.07
C VAL A 273 0.62 -6.46 -14.53
N TYR A 274 0.35 -5.31 -15.12
CA TYR A 274 0.81 -4.95 -16.46
C TYR A 274 2.06 -4.11 -16.37
N ILE A 275 3.04 -4.37 -17.21
CA ILE A 275 4.23 -3.52 -17.36
C ILE A 275 4.53 -3.28 -18.84
N THR A 276 5.04 -2.10 -19.17
CA THR A 276 5.56 -1.76 -20.51
C THR A 276 6.97 -2.31 -20.71
N ALA A 277 7.07 -3.64 -20.55
CA ALA A 277 8.26 -4.43 -20.75
C ALA A 277 7.87 -5.84 -21.22
N ARG A 278 8.83 -6.58 -21.77
CA ARG A 278 8.74 -8.03 -21.89
C ARG A 278 9.10 -8.65 -20.55
N ILE A 279 8.20 -9.42 -19.96
CA ILE A 279 8.49 -10.21 -18.75
C ILE A 279 9.14 -11.53 -19.19
N THR A 280 10.30 -11.84 -18.62
CA THR A 280 11.06 -13.06 -18.93
C THR A 280 10.94 -14.10 -17.83
N GLU A 281 10.87 -13.66 -16.57
CA GLU A 281 10.68 -14.50 -15.39
C GLU A 281 9.82 -13.75 -14.39
N ALA A 282 9.00 -14.48 -13.62
CA ALA A 282 8.18 -13.94 -12.54
C ALA A 282 8.16 -14.91 -11.35
N GLU A 283 8.24 -14.38 -10.13
CA GLU A 283 8.28 -15.15 -8.89
C GLU A 283 7.52 -14.42 -7.77
N ILE A 284 6.70 -15.16 -7.02
CA ILE A 284 6.15 -14.73 -5.74
C ILE A 284 7.11 -15.22 -4.65
N VAL A 285 7.93 -14.31 -4.14
CA VAL A 285 9.07 -14.62 -3.26
C VAL A 285 8.62 -15.24 -1.95
N ASP A 286 7.51 -14.74 -1.39
CA ASP A 286 6.98 -15.16 -0.10
C ASP A 286 6.41 -16.59 -0.09
N GLU A 287 5.99 -17.07 -1.25
CA GLU A 287 5.52 -18.44 -1.44
C GLU A 287 6.59 -19.34 -2.10
N SER A 288 7.72 -18.75 -2.50
CA SER A 288 8.75 -19.41 -3.34
C SER A 288 8.13 -20.05 -4.59
N GLU A 289 7.13 -19.39 -5.17
CA GLU A 289 6.34 -19.88 -6.30
C GLU A 289 6.75 -19.16 -7.59
N LYS A 290 7.09 -19.94 -8.62
CA LYS A 290 7.29 -19.41 -9.97
C LYS A 290 5.94 -19.19 -10.63
N VAL A 291 5.70 -17.97 -11.10
CA VAL A 291 4.50 -17.63 -11.84
C VAL A 291 4.85 -17.61 -13.32
N VAL A 292 4.01 -18.22 -14.16
CA VAL A 292 4.20 -18.16 -15.61
C VAL A 292 3.77 -16.76 -16.08
N PRO A 293 4.70 -15.92 -16.57
CA PRO A 293 4.32 -14.63 -17.12
C PRO A 293 3.70 -14.81 -18.51
N GLU A 294 2.75 -13.95 -18.85
CA GLU A 294 2.45 -13.70 -20.25
C GLU A 294 3.55 -12.79 -20.85
N PHE A 295 3.34 -12.23 -22.04
CA PHE A 295 4.36 -11.36 -22.65
C PHE A 295 4.66 -10.12 -21.80
N ASP A 296 3.63 -9.50 -21.23
CA ASP A 296 3.70 -8.19 -20.60
C ASP A 296 2.93 -8.04 -19.28
N ARG A 297 2.37 -9.14 -18.83
CA ARG A 297 1.55 -9.17 -17.63
C ARG A 297 1.75 -10.46 -16.89
N VAL A 298 1.50 -10.39 -15.59
CA VAL A 298 1.47 -11.55 -14.72
C VAL A 298 0.18 -11.52 -13.92
N ARG A 299 -0.42 -12.70 -13.72
CA ARG A 299 -1.64 -12.85 -12.91
C ARG A 299 -1.27 -13.49 -11.58
N ILE A 300 -1.73 -12.89 -10.49
CA ILE A 300 -1.37 -13.28 -9.12
C ILE A 300 -2.66 -13.39 -8.31
N PRO A 301 -2.95 -14.55 -7.71
CA PRO A 301 -4.07 -14.67 -6.79
C PRO A 301 -3.73 -13.99 -5.46
N PHE A 302 -4.59 -13.11 -4.98
CA PHE A 302 -4.49 -12.50 -3.66
C PHE A 302 -5.64 -12.99 -2.79
N ARG A 303 -5.33 -13.40 -1.56
CA ARG A 303 -6.35 -13.54 -0.51
C ARG A 303 -6.87 -12.15 -0.11
N ARG A 304 -8.00 -12.12 0.58
CA ARG A 304 -8.45 -10.88 1.26
C ARG A 304 -7.31 -10.37 2.15
N TRP A 305 -7.01 -9.07 2.10
CA TRP A 305 -5.92 -8.49 2.90
C TRP A 305 -4.53 -9.08 2.65
N GLY A 306 -4.35 -9.93 1.62
CA GLY A 306 -3.08 -10.62 1.38
C GLY A 306 -1.97 -9.69 0.88
N ILE A 307 -0.74 -9.99 1.28
CA ILE A 307 0.49 -9.32 0.85
C ILE A 307 1.33 -10.32 0.06
N HIS A 308 1.83 -9.91 -1.11
CA HIS A 308 2.80 -10.68 -1.89
C HIS A 308 3.99 -9.81 -2.29
N VAL A 309 5.16 -10.45 -2.38
CA VAL A 309 6.38 -9.85 -2.93
C VAL A 309 6.64 -10.47 -4.30
N LEU A 310 6.39 -9.70 -5.35
CA LEU A 310 6.59 -10.11 -6.73
C LEU A 310 7.97 -9.66 -7.22
N LYS A 311 8.75 -10.59 -7.74
CA LYS A 311 9.97 -10.31 -8.52
C LYS A 311 9.73 -10.59 -9.99
N LEU A 312 10.08 -9.63 -10.85
CA LEU A 312 9.98 -9.73 -12.30
C LEU A 312 11.34 -9.46 -12.94
N LYS A 313 11.76 -10.34 -13.86
CA LYS A 313 12.84 -10.02 -14.80
C LYS A 313 12.26 -9.45 -16.08
N VAL A 314 12.58 -8.20 -16.35
CA VAL A 314 11.96 -7.40 -17.42
C VAL A 314 13.01 -6.93 -18.42
N ARG A 315 12.62 -6.89 -19.69
CA ARG A 315 13.42 -6.35 -20.78
C ARG A 315 12.61 -5.32 -21.56
N ARG A 316 13.29 -4.31 -22.08
CA ARG A 316 12.68 -3.31 -22.95
C ARG A 316 11.95 -3.96 -24.13
N LEU A 317 10.77 -3.44 -24.45
CA LEU A 317 10.03 -3.82 -25.64
C LEU A 317 10.70 -3.29 -26.91
N ILE A 318 10.63 -4.07 -28.00
CA ILE A 318 10.94 -3.52 -29.33
C ILE A 318 9.89 -2.47 -29.70
N GLU A 319 10.29 -1.48 -30.50
CA GLU A 319 9.50 -0.27 -30.78
C GLU A 319 8.10 -0.57 -31.33
N GLN A 320 7.96 -1.62 -32.15
CA GLN A 320 6.66 -2.03 -32.70
C GLN A 320 5.64 -2.41 -31.63
N TYR A 321 6.05 -3.09 -30.54
CA TYR A 321 5.15 -3.43 -29.44
C TYR A 321 4.86 -2.22 -28.56
N LEU A 322 5.82 -1.32 -28.40
CA LEU A 322 5.63 -0.08 -27.64
C LEU A 322 4.59 0.83 -28.30
N ARG A 323 4.61 0.95 -29.64
CA ARG A 323 3.62 1.74 -30.40
C ARG A 323 2.18 1.26 -30.23
N LYS A 324 1.96 -0.03 -29.95
CA LYS A 324 0.62 -0.58 -29.67
C LYS A 324 0.07 -0.18 -28.31
N ARG A 325 0.86 0.52 -27.49
CA ARG A 325 0.51 0.95 -26.12
C ARG A 325 0.42 2.44 -25.93
N ILE A 326 0.52 3.19 -27.03
CA ILE A 326 0.33 4.63 -27.00
C ILE A 326 -1.09 4.91 -26.48
N ILE A 327 -1.18 5.83 -25.53
CA ILE A 327 -2.39 6.19 -24.79
C ILE A 327 -3.27 7.20 -25.53
#